data_AF-A0AA86TXA5-F1
#
_entry.id   AF-A0AA86TXA5-F1
#
_cell.length_a   1.000
_cell.length_b   1.000
_cell.length_c   1.000
_cell.angle_alpha   90.00
_cell.angle_beta   90.00
_cell.angle_gamma   90.00
#
_symmetry.space_group_name_H-M   'P 1'
#
loop_
_entity.id
_entity.type
_entity.pdbx_description
1 polymer ?
#
loop_
_entity_poly.entity_id
_entity_poly.type
_entity_poly.pdbx_seq_one_letter_code
_entity_poly.pdbx_strand_id
1 'polypeptide(L)'
;MNNFNLQLVHVHLLLQIKDIQDQIKEAKQQFQQCCQNQVIDSKAKRYRWTAREDELLVTLIQQLGIENYKQIKLESKSDKQVYYRLRYLKYASLTEKELTSSKINLNCFQKFPTNYK
;
A
#
# COMPACT_ATOMS: atom_id res chain seq x y z
N MET A 1 43.45 -28.17 32.67
CA MET A 1 43.71 -27.78 31.26
C MET A 1 42.44 -27.20 30.62
N ASN A 2 41.88 -26.10 31.14
CA ASN A 2 40.57 -25.57 30.69
C ASN A 2 40.63 -24.13 30.15
N ASN A 3 41.70 -23.38 30.41
CA ASN A 3 41.79 -21.95 30.10
C ASN A 3 42.03 -21.69 28.59
N PHE A 4 42.82 -22.53 27.93
CA PHE A 4 43.15 -22.39 26.51
C PHE A 4 41.94 -22.63 25.57
N ASN A 5 41.09 -23.61 25.89
CA ASN A 5 39.87 -23.88 25.12
C ASN A 5 38.84 -22.76 25.27
N LEU A 6 38.72 -22.14 26.45
CA LEU A 6 37.86 -20.98 26.67
C LEU A 6 38.33 -19.75 25.88
N GLN A 7 39.64 -19.50 25.81
CA GLN A 7 40.21 -18.41 25.01
C GLN A 7 39.98 -18.62 23.51
N LEU A 8 40.12 -19.85 23.00
CA LEU A 8 39.91 -20.16 21.59
C LEU A 8 38.44 -19.98 21.17
N VAL A 9 37.49 -20.43 22.00
CA VAL A 9 36.04 -20.24 21.77
C VAL A 9 35.68 -18.75 21.78
N HIS A 10 36.27 -17.97 22.70
CA HIS A 10 36.05 -16.53 22.77
C HIS A 10 36.52 -15.82 21.50
N VAL A 11 37.71 -16.15 20.98
CA VAL A 11 38.22 -15.57 19.73
C VAL A 11 37.31 -15.93 18.55
N HIS A 12 36.84 -17.17 18.46
CA HIS A 12 35.91 -17.58 17.41
C HIS A 12 34.59 -16.80 17.46
N LEU A 13 34.03 -16.62 18.66
CA LEU A 13 32.80 -15.84 18.86
C LEU A 13 32.99 -14.36 18.46
N LEU A 14 34.13 -13.76 18.78
CA LEU A 14 34.42 -12.37 18.39
C LEU A 14 34.54 -12.20 16.87
N LEU A 15 35.14 -13.18 16.18
CA LEU A 15 35.20 -13.19 14.72
C LEU A 15 33.81 -13.30 14.10
N GLN A 16 32.96 -14.19 14.61
CA GLN A 16 31.58 -14.33 14.16
C GLN A 16 30.75 -13.05 14.38
N ILE A 17 30.91 -12.39 15.53
CA ILE A 17 30.23 -11.12 15.81
C ILE A 17 30.64 -10.05 14.82
N LYS A 18 31.94 -9.98 14.49
CA LYS A 18 32.46 -9.01 13.52
C LYS A 18 31.93 -9.27 12.11
N ASP A 19 31.91 -10.53 11.67
CA ASP A 19 31.37 -10.91 10.36
C ASP A 19 29.87 -10.53 10.24
N ILE A 20 29.09 -10.74 11.31
CA ILE A 20 27.68 -10.34 11.36
C ILE A 20 27.52 -8.81 11.29
N GLN A 21 28.37 -8.07 12.00
CA GLN A 21 28.34 -6.61 11.97
C GLN A 21 28.66 -6.06 10.58
N ASP A 22 29.63 -6.67 9.88
CA ASP A 22 30.00 -6.29 8.51
C ASP A 22 28.88 -6.61 7.52
N GLN A 23 28.22 -7.77 7.64
CA GLN A 23 27.04 -8.11 6.82
C GLN A 23 25.87 -7.13 7.04
N ILE A 24 25.59 -6.73 8.28
CA ILE A 24 24.55 -5.73 8.59
C ILE A 24 24.89 -4.38 7.95
N LYS A 25 26.16 -3.99 7.98
CA LYS A 25 26.62 -2.73 7.41
C LYS A 25 26.45 -2.73 5.88
N GLU A 26 26.81 -3.83 5.22
CA GLU A 26 26.66 -3.99 3.78
C GLU A 26 25.17 -3.97 3.37
N ALA A 27 24.32 -4.72 4.07
CA ALA A 27 22.87 -4.72 3.80
C ALA A 27 22.24 -3.31 3.93
N LYS A 28 22.68 -2.52 4.92
CA LYS A 28 22.24 -1.12 5.07
C LYS A 28 22.67 -0.26 3.89
N GLN A 29 23.91 -0.42 3.43
CA GLN A 29 24.43 0.34 2.30
C GLN A 29 23.71 -0.02 0.99
N GLN A 30 23.46 -1.31 0.76
CA GLN A 30 22.70 -1.79 -0.39
C GLN A 30 21.25 -1.26 -0.38
N PHE A 31 20.59 -1.26 0.78
CA PHE A 31 19.24 -0.70 0.93
C PHE A 31 19.21 0.80 0.65
N GLN A 32 20.17 1.56 1.20
CA GLN A 32 20.29 3.00 0.97
C GLN A 32 20.49 3.32 -0.52
N GLN A 33 21.36 2.57 -1.20
CA GLN A 33 21.59 2.73 -2.63
C GLN A 33 20.34 2.38 -3.46
N CYS A 34 19.59 1.34 -3.08
CA CYS A 34 18.32 0.99 -3.71
C CYS A 34 17.29 2.12 -3.57
N CYS A 35 17.13 2.68 -2.36
CA CYS A 35 16.19 3.77 -2.11
C CYS A 35 16.57 5.07 -2.81
N GLN A 36 17.86 5.36 -2.97
CA GLN A 36 18.33 6.55 -3.70
C GLN A 36 18.10 6.44 -5.22
N ASN A 37 18.08 5.22 -5.76
CA ASN A 37 17.81 4.95 -7.17
C ASN A 37 16.32 4.74 -7.50
N GLN A 38 15.44 4.71 -6.49
CA GLN A 38 14.01 4.78 -6.72
C GLN A 38 13.63 6.22 -7.06
N VAL A 39 13.64 6.52 -8.36
CA VAL A 39 12.91 7.66 -8.91
C VAL A 39 11.43 7.39 -8.62
N ILE A 40 10.95 7.85 -7.47
CA ILE A 40 9.53 7.98 -7.21
C ILE A 40 9.05 8.96 -8.28
N ASP A 41 8.39 8.44 -9.31
CA ASP A 41 7.90 9.23 -10.42
C ASP A 41 7.07 10.39 -9.85
N SER A 42 7.64 11.59 -9.90
CA SER A 42 7.04 12.82 -9.37
C SER A 42 5.73 13.17 -10.11
N LYS A 43 5.45 12.47 -11.23
CA LYS A 43 4.20 12.51 -11.97
C LYS A 43 3.13 11.55 -11.44
N ALA A 44 3.42 10.72 -10.43
CA ALA A 44 2.43 9.96 -9.67
C ALA A 44 1.56 10.91 -8.81
N LYS A 45 0.86 11.83 -9.48
CA LYS A 45 -0.19 12.65 -8.90
C LYS A 45 -1.25 11.68 -8.39
N ARG A 46 -1.38 11.59 -7.06
CA ARG A 46 -2.54 10.99 -6.42
C ARG A 46 -3.74 11.86 -6.77
N TYR A 47 -4.33 11.64 -7.96
CA TYR A 47 -5.49 12.39 -8.41
C TYR A 47 -6.68 12.02 -7.53
N ARG A 48 -7.02 12.95 -6.64
CA ARG A 48 -8.19 12.86 -5.79
C ARG A 48 -9.46 12.78 -6.62
N TRP A 49 -10.43 12.00 -6.17
CA TRP A 49 -11.78 12.01 -6.74
C TRP A 49 -12.53 13.25 -6.25
N THR A 50 -13.06 14.02 -7.19
CA THR A 50 -13.98 15.12 -6.91
C THR A 50 -15.43 14.63 -6.92
N ALA A 51 -16.34 15.39 -6.32
CA ALA A 51 -17.78 15.06 -6.34
C ALA A 51 -18.31 14.95 -7.77
N ARG A 52 -17.91 15.87 -8.66
CA ARG A 52 -18.27 15.85 -10.08
C ARG A 52 -17.75 14.60 -10.80
N GLU A 53 -16.53 14.16 -10.49
CA GLU A 53 -15.98 12.92 -11.04
C GLU A 53 -16.74 11.69 -10.54
N ASP A 54 -17.18 11.67 -9.27
CA ASP A 54 -18.01 10.60 -8.73
C ASP A 54 -19.42 10.58 -9.35
N GLU A 55 -20.05 11.74 -9.52
CA GLU A 55 -21.35 11.87 -10.20
C GLU A 55 -21.26 11.33 -11.63
N LEU A 56 -20.24 11.75 -12.37
CA LEU A 56 -20.00 11.27 -13.74
C LEU A 56 -19.76 9.77 -13.78
N LEU A 57 -18.98 9.24 -12.82
CA LEU A 57 -18.74 7.81 -12.70
C LEU A 57 -20.04 7.03 -12.44
N VAL A 58 -20.91 7.52 -11.55
CA VAL A 58 -22.21 6.90 -11.25
C VAL A 58 -23.10 6.90 -12.48
N THR A 59 -23.19 8.02 -13.21
CA THR A 59 -23.97 8.10 -14.44
C THR A 59 -23.48 7.11 -15.50
N LEU A 60 -22.16 7.02 -15.71
CA LEU A 60 -21.58 6.08 -16.68
C LEU A 60 -21.82 4.61 -16.29
N ILE A 61 -21.82 4.29 -15.00
CA ILE A 61 -22.16 2.95 -14.52
C ILE A 61 -23.65 2.64 -14.69
N GLN A 62 -24.53 3.62 -14.48
CA GLN A 62 -25.96 3.43 -14.73
C GLN A 62 -26.24 3.15 -16.20
N GLN A 63 -25.46 3.73 -17.11
CA GLN A 63 -25.59 3.54 -18.55
C GLN A 63 -24.97 2.23 -19.05
N LEU A 64 -23.76 1.90 -18.57
CA LEU A 64 -22.97 0.78 -19.09
C LEU A 64 -23.09 -0.50 -18.25
N GLY A 65 -23.51 -0.39 -17.00
CA GLY A 65 -23.47 -1.47 -16.00
C GLY A 65 -22.09 -1.59 -15.34
N ILE A 66 -22.09 -2.09 -14.09
CA ILE A 66 -20.89 -2.18 -13.25
C ILE A 66 -19.82 -3.15 -13.81
N GLU A 67 -20.24 -4.17 -14.53
CA GLU A 67 -19.36 -5.18 -15.11
C GLU A 67 -18.53 -4.62 -16.27
N ASN A 68 -19.01 -3.54 -16.89
CA ASN A 68 -18.38 -2.88 -18.04
C ASN A 68 -17.49 -1.69 -17.64
N TYR A 69 -17.02 -1.62 -16.39
CA TYR A 69 -16.22 -0.50 -15.88
C TYR A 69 -14.95 -0.19 -16.69
N LYS A 70 -14.40 -1.17 -17.43
CA LYS A 70 -13.23 -0.97 -18.31
C LYS A 70 -13.54 -0.07 -19.52
N GLN A 71 -14.82 0.06 -19.88
CA GLN A 71 -15.28 0.95 -20.95
C GLN A 71 -15.44 2.40 -20.46
N ILE A 72 -15.44 2.63 -19.14
CA ILE A 72 -15.52 3.96 -18.56
C ILE A 72 -14.20 4.68 -18.77
N LYS A 73 -14.22 5.74 -19.58
CA LYS A 73 -13.07 6.60 -19.83
C LYS A 73 -13.29 7.95 -19.17
N LEU A 74 -12.48 8.22 -18.14
CA LEU A 74 -12.38 9.52 -17.48
C LEU A 74 -10.99 10.08 -17.81
N GLU A 75 -10.93 11.29 -18.36
CA GLU A 75 -9.68 11.90 -18.87
C GLU A 75 -8.53 11.89 -17.86
N SER A 76 -8.84 11.97 -16.57
CA SER A 76 -7.87 12.05 -15.48
C SER A 76 -7.63 10.72 -14.75
N LYS A 77 -8.35 9.64 -15.08
CA LYS A 77 -8.33 8.38 -14.30
C LYS A 77 -8.01 7.17 -15.16
N SER A 78 -7.10 6.34 -14.65
CA SER A 78 -6.86 5.00 -15.17
C SER A 78 -8.00 4.04 -14.80
N ASP A 79 -8.17 2.97 -15.58
CA ASP A 79 -9.15 1.90 -15.32
C ASP A 79 -9.01 1.31 -13.90
N LYS A 80 -7.78 1.24 -13.36
CA LYS A 80 -7.52 0.81 -11.97
C LYS A 80 -8.11 1.78 -10.95
N GLN A 81 -7.93 3.08 -11.15
CA GLN A 81 -8.49 4.11 -10.25
C GLN A 81 -10.02 4.08 -10.27
N VAL A 82 -10.60 3.89 -11.45
CA VAL A 82 -12.05 3.69 -11.64
C VAL A 82 -12.53 2.47 -10.87
N TYR A 83 -11.90 1.32 -11.07
CA TYR A 83 -12.23 0.07 -10.36
C TYR A 83 -12.22 0.24 -8.83
N TYR A 84 -11.15 0.81 -8.27
CA TYR A 84 -11.05 1.02 -6.83
C TYR A 84 -12.08 2.02 -6.31
N ARG A 85 -12.42 3.06 -7.09
CA ARG A 85 -13.45 4.01 -6.70
C ARG A 85 -14.85 3.40 -6.72
N LEU A 86 -15.18 2.62 -7.75
CA LEU A 86 -16.45 1.90 -7.84
C LEU A 86 -16.65 0.95 -6.67
N ARG A 87 -15.58 0.23 -6.31
CA ARG A 87 -15.60 -0.63 -5.14
C ARG A 87 -15.93 0.17 -3.88
N TYR A 88 -15.31 1.34 -3.69
CA TYR A 88 -15.62 2.24 -2.56
C TYR A 88 -17.08 2.72 -2.57
N LEU A 89 -17.59 3.21 -3.71
CA LEU A 89 -18.96 3.71 -3.82
C LEU A 89 -20.01 2.61 -3.58
N LYS A 90 -19.76 1.39 -4.05
CA LYS A 90 -20.61 0.23 -3.76
C LYS A 90 -20.68 -0.03 -2.26
N TYR A 91 -19.55 -0.03 -1.55
CA TYR A 91 -19.56 -0.20 -0.09
C TYR A 91 -20.19 0.98 0.67
N ALA A 92 -20.04 2.21 0.18
CA ALA A 92 -20.72 3.38 0.76
C ALA A 92 -22.25 3.31 0.61
N SER A 93 -22.76 2.66 -0.43
CA SER A 93 -24.21 2.41 -0.57
C SER A 93 -24.75 1.29 0.33
N LEU A 94 -23.88 0.39 0.82
CA LEU A 94 -24.23 -0.67 1.76
C LEU A 94 -24.34 -0.16 3.21
N THR A 95 -23.71 0.98 3.53
CA THR A 95 -23.64 1.46 4.91
C THR A 95 -24.94 2.03 5.49
N GLU A 96 -25.93 2.41 4.69
CA GLU A 96 -27.20 2.94 5.24
C GLU A 96 -28.25 1.84 5.47
N LYS A 97 -28.21 0.73 4.71
CA LYS A 97 -29.25 -0.32 4.78
C LYS A 97 -28.80 -1.60 5.47
N GLU A 98 -27.50 -1.88 5.58
CA GLU A 98 -26.99 -3.16 6.10
C GLU A 98 -26.22 -3.06 7.44
N LEU A 99 -25.95 -1.86 7.95
CA LEU A 99 -25.22 -1.68 9.22
C LEU A 99 -25.98 -2.18 10.47
N THR A 100 -27.26 -2.50 10.33
CA THR A 100 -28.09 -3.04 11.41
C THR A 100 -28.09 -4.57 11.51
N SER A 101 -27.52 -5.32 10.54
CA SER A 101 -27.82 -6.75 10.48
C SER A 101 -26.68 -7.73 10.29
N SER A 102 -25.40 -7.35 10.10
CA SER A 102 -24.36 -8.39 9.96
C SER A 102 -22.96 -7.98 10.39
N LYS A 103 -22.37 -8.87 11.19
CA LYS A 103 -20.98 -8.91 11.68
C LYS A 103 -19.99 -8.86 10.51
N ILE A 104 -19.52 -7.68 10.14
CA ILE A 104 -18.34 -7.55 9.26
C ILE A 104 -17.17 -7.09 10.13
N ASN A 105 -16.12 -7.90 10.13
CA ASN A 105 -14.87 -7.63 10.84
C ASN A 105 -14.18 -6.41 10.18
N LEU A 106 -14.23 -5.27 10.88
CA LEU A 106 -13.77 -3.95 10.43
C LEU A 106 -12.24 -3.75 10.50
N ASN A 107 -11.44 -4.80 10.75
CA ASN A 107 -10.02 -4.64 11.04
C ASN A 107 -9.11 -4.31 9.84
N CYS A 108 -9.64 -4.19 8.61
CA CYS A 108 -8.87 -3.68 7.47
C CYS A 108 -9.09 -2.18 7.18
N PHE A 109 -9.94 -1.51 7.96
CA PHE A 109 -10.24 -0.07 7.79
C PHE A 109 -9.26 0.80 8.61
N GLN A 110 -7.98 0.77 8.27
CA GLN A 110 -7.11 1.90 8.62
C GLN A 110 -7.44 3.07 7.67
N LYS A 111 -8.34 3.90 8.20
CA LYS A 111 -8.81 5.23 7.76
C LYS A 111 -7.85 5.92 6.78
N PHE A 112 -8.29 6.14 5.53
CA PHE A 112 -7.71 7.17 4.67
C PHE A 112 -8.59 8.43 4.72
N PRO A 113 -8.05 9.59 5.13
CA PRO A 113 -8.85 10.79 5.36
C PRO A 113 -9.36 11.40 4.04
N THR A 114 -10.69 11.45 3.88
CA THR A 114 -11.38 12.23 2.86
C THR A 114 -11.48 13.70 3.28
N ASN A 115 -10.34 14.39 3.37
CA ASN A 115 -10.29 15.84 3.62
C ASN A 115 -10.69 16.68 2.40
N TYR A 116 -11.93 16.62 1.90
CA TYR A 116 -12.37 17.52 0.83
C TYR A 116 -12.00 18.97 1.22
N LYS A 117 -11.17 19.63 0.40
CA LYS A 117 -10.83 21.05 0.52
C LYS A 117 -11.58 21.77 -0.59
#